data_AF-A0A914Q688-F1
#
_entry.id   AF-A0A914Q688-F1
#
_cell.length_a   1.000
_cell.length_b   1.000
_cell.length_c   1.000
_cell.angle_alpha   90.00
_cell.angle_beta   90.00
_cell.angle_gamma   90.00
#
_symmetry.space_group_name_H-M   'P 1'
#
loop_
_entity.id
_entity.type
_entity.pdbx_description
1 polymer ?
#
loop_
_entity_poly.entity_id
_entity_poly.type
_entity_poly.pdbx_seq_one_letter_code
_entity_poly.pdbx_strand_id
1 'polypeptide(L)'
;MDEEAVTIEEFRKIYGITELSKTDKIFLKRTMINVMSDIINNYAWNNFMTVEQERGCQTWSFIFQHHNPKILAGLTLMLPMNTATHGTEIVYIFDHNMFKVPFHRTKLDHSVGLEMTTLITNFAKYGNPNGNPILPETYLYDFVWEPVTSEYPQRHLIISSKSVLNEEFGKPSLVKFSPYYQKLTQYFCDDKFWINKSDTV
;
A
#
# COMPACT_ATOMS: atom_id res chain seq x y z
N MET A 1 -11.57 -27.66 -19.37
CA MET A 1 -10.65 -26.60 -18.92
C MET A 1 -11.39 -25.29 -19.13
N ASP A 2 -12.39 -24.98 -18.29
CA ASP A 2 -13.25 -23.78 -18.47
C ASP A 2 -14.02 -23.33 -17.20
N GLU A 3 -13.79 -23.92 -16.01
CA GLU A 3 -14.49 -23.52 -14.77
C GLU A 3 -13.62 -22.74 -13.77
N GLU A 4 -12.33 -22.48 -14.07
CA GLU A 4 -11.34 -22.11 -13.03
C GLU A 4 -10.69 -20.73 -13.16
N ALA A 5 -10.95 -19.98 -14.24
CA ALA A 5 -10.47 -18.60 -14.42
C ALA A 5 -11.58 -17.59 -14.07
N VAL A 6 -11.21 -16.43 -13.51
CA VAL A 6 -12.15 -15.30 -13.37
C VAL A 6 -12.75 -15.01 -14.73
N THR A 7 -14.06 -15.17 -14.86
CA THR A 7 -14.74 -14.80 -16.10
C THR A 7 -14.66 -13.28 -16.26
N ILE A 8 -14.64 -12.80 -17.52
CA ILE A 8 -14.66 -11.36 -17.79
C ILE A 8 -15.85 -10.68 -17.09
N GLU A 9 -16.97 -11.39 -16.95
CA GLU A 9 -18.16 -10.89 -16.28
C GLU A 9 -17.99 -10.75 -14.76
N GLU A 10 -17.39 -11.72 -14.10
CA GLU A 10 -17.03 -11.63 -12.67
C GLU A 10 -16.01 -10.51 -12.43
N PHE A 11 -14.98 -10.40 -13.27
CA PHE A 11 -14.02 -9.31 -13.18
C PHE A 11 -14.70 -7.95 -13.27
N ARG A 12 -15.59 -7.78 -14.26
CA ARG A 12 -16.39 -6.56 -14.40
C ARG A 12 -17.24 -6.28 -13.17
N LYS A 13 -17.86 -7.31 -12.58
CA LYS A 13 -18.67 -7.19 -11.37
C LYS A 13 -17.84 -6.78 -10.15
N ILE A 14 -16.64 -7.34 -9.97
CA ILE A 14 -15.72 -7.00 -8.87
C ILE A 14 -15.37 -5.51 -8.89
N TYR A 15 -15.08 -4.97 -10.08
CA TYR A 15 -14.67 -3.58 -10.25
C TYR A 15 -15.82 -2.62 -10.67
N GLY A 16 -17.07 -3.09 -10.67
CA GLY A 16 -18.25 -2.27 -11.00
C GLY A 16 -18.29 -1.77 -12.45
N ILE A 17 -17.65 -2.46 -13.39
CA ILE A 17 -17.66 -2.11 -14.81
C ILE A 17 -19.01 -2.50 -15.42
N THR A 18 -19.73 -1.53 -15.95
CA THR A 18 -21.02 -1.70 -16.62
C THR A 18 -20.92 -1.23 -18.07
N GLU A 19 -21.89 -1.57 -18.93
CA GLU A 19 -21.93 -1.05 -20.30
C GLU A 19 -21.94 0.49 -20.34
N LEU A 20 -22.64 1.12 -19.39
CA LEU A 20 -22.68 2.59 -19.27
C LEU A 20 -21.32 3.18 -18.90
N SER A 21 -20.53 2.48 -18.07
CA SER A 21 -19.23 3.00 -17.63
C SER A 21 -18.10 2.82 -18.64
N LYS A 22 -18.31 2.05 -19.72
CA LYS A 22 -17.31 1.87 -20.81
C LYS A 22 -17.02 3.15 -21.59
N THR A 23 -17.92 4.12 -21.59
CA THR A 23 -17.72 5.41 -22.25
C THR A 23 -17.16 6.47 -21.29
N ASP A 24 -17.24 6.23 -19.98
CA ASP A 24 -16.67 7.10 -18.96
C ASP A 24 -15.15 6.85 -18.81
N LYS A 25 -14.38 7.68 -19.50
CA LYS A 25 -12.92 7.62 -19.48
C LYS A 25 -12.32 7.84 -18.10
N ILE A 26 -12.96 8.64 -17.22
CA ILE A 26 -12.45 8.90 -15.87
C ILE A 26 -12.67 7.68 -15.00
N PHE A 27 -13.86 7.10 -15.07
CA PHE A 27 -14.17 5.83 -14.40
C PHE A 27 -13.20 4.74 -14.85
N LEU A 28 -13.03 4.51 -16.15
CA LEU A 28 -12.15 3.48 -16.67
C LEU A 28 -10.69 3.65 -16.23
N LYS A 29 -10.18 4.89 -16.22
CA LYS A 29 -8.85 5.18 -15.67
C LYS A 29 -8.75 4.77 -14.22
N ARG A 30 -9.65 5.27 -13.35
CA ARG A 30 -9.66 4.93 -11.91
C ARG A 30 -9.77 3.43 -11.68
N THR A 31 -10.60 2.75 -12.45
CA THR A 31 -10.73 1.29 -12.40
C THR A 31 -9.43 0.59 -12.78
N MET A 32 -8.77 1.00 -13.86
CA MET A 32 -7.45 0.47 -14.25
C MET A 32 -6.42 0.65 -13.13
N ILE A 33 -6.38 1.82 -12.49
CA ILE A 33 -5.50 2.06 -11.34
C ILE A 33 -5.83 1.14 -10.17
N ASN A 34 -7.11 0.97 -9.83
CA ASN A 34 -7.53 0.11 -8.73
C ASN A 34 -7.12 -1.34 -8.99
N VAL A 35 -7.36 -1.84 -10.21
CA VAL A 35 -6.94 -3.17 -10.66
C VAL A 35 -5.43 -3.35 -10.49
N MET A 36 -4.63 -2.42 -11.03
CA MET A 36 -3.16 -2.50 -10.92
C MET A 36 -2.70 -2.41 -9.47
N SER A 37 -3.32 -1.57 -8.64
CA SER A 37 -2.97 -1.44 -7.22
C SER A 37 -3.27 -2.72 -6.45
N ASP A 38 -4.40 -3.38 -6.74
CA ASP A 38 -4.81 -4.62 -6.09
C ASP A 38 -3.89 -5.79 -6.49
N ILE A 39 -3.50 -5.86 -7.77
CA ILE A 39 -2.58 -6.86 -8.31
C ILE A 39 -1.15 -6.68 -7.80
N ILE A 40 -0.61 -5.47 -7.89
CA ILE A 40 0.83 -5.23 -7.67
C ILE A 40 1.16 -5.10 -6.17
N ASN A 41 0.30 -4.44 -5.39
CA ASN A 41 0.62 -4.09 -4.00
C ASN A 41 -0.35 -4.69 -3.00
N ASN A 42 -1.65 -4.43 -3.12
CA ASN A 42 -2.58 -4.65 -2.00
C ASN A 42 -2.78 -6.14 -1.70
N TYR A 43 -2.78 -7.02 -2.71
CA TYR A 43 -2.86 -8.47 -2.45
C TYR A 43 -1.64 -8.97 -1.68
N ALA A 44 -0.44 -8.69 -2.19
CA ALA A 44 0.80 -9.16 -1.57
C ALA A 44 0.94 -8.63 -0.13
N TRP A 45 0.60 -7.36 0.07
CA TRP A 45 0.50 -6.75 1.39
C TRP A 45 -0.48 -7.50 2.31
N ASN A 46 -1.72 -7.72 1.88
CA ASN A 46 -2.73 -8.37 2.71
C ASN A 46 -2.32 -9.81 3.10
N ASN A 47 -1.79 -10.57 2.14
CA ASN A 47 -1.29 -11.92 2.38
C ASN A 47 -0.11 -11.91 3.36
N PHE A 48 0.85 -10.99 3.19
CA PHE A 48 1.97 -10.83 4.11
C PHE A 48 1.48 -10.54 5.54
N MET A 49 0.55 -9.60 5.69
CA MET A 49 0.00 -9.25 7.00
C MET A 49 -0.71 -10.44 7.66
N THR A 50 -1.48 -11.21 6.88
CA THR A 50 -2.17 -12.41 7.41
C THR A 50 -1.17 -13.46 7.89
N VAL A 51 -0.16 -13.80 7.08
CA VAL A 51 0.86 -14.80 7.44
C VAL A 51 1.67 -14.37 8.69
N GLU A 52 2.04 -13.10 8.80
CA GLU A 52 2.78 -12.62 9.96
C GLU A 52 1.92 -12.63 11.24
N GLN A 53 0.62 -12.35 11.12
CA GLN A 53 -0.32 -12.46 12.24
C GLN A 53 -0.49 -13.92 12.70
N GLU A 54 -0.57 -14.87 11.77
CA GLU A 54 -0.60 -16.31 12.09
C GLU A 54 0.68 -16.79 12.80
N ARG A 55 1.82 -16.14 12.52
CA ARG A 55 3.09 -16.39 13.21
C ARG A 55 3.19 -15.73 14.58
N GLY A 56 2.21 -14.92 14.98
CA GLY A 56 2.23 -14.15 16.22
C GLY A 56 3.16 -12.94 16.19
N CYS A 57 3.56 -12.47 15.00
CA CYS A 57 4.38 -11.28 14.85
C CYS A 57 3.54 -10.02 14.99
N GLN A 58 4.01 -9.04 15.77
CA GLN A 58 3.40 -7.73 15.82
C GLN A 58 3.76 -6.95 14.55
N THR A 59 2.74 -6.55 13.79
CA THR A 59 2.92 -5.85 12.53
C THR A 59 2.13 -4.55 12.49
N TRP A 60 2.74 -3.51 11.90
CA TRP A 60 2.12 -2.21 11.67
C TRP A 60 2.07 -1.95 10.17
N SER A 61 0.92 -1.47 9.69
CA SER A 61 0.70 -1.15 8.28
C SER A 61 0.41 0.33 8.08
N PHE A 62 0.85 0.91 6.96
CA PHE A 62 0.53 2.27 6.58
C PHE A 62 0.17 2.39 5.10
N ILE A 63 -0.59 3.43 4.76
CA ILE A 63 -0.82 3.90 3.39
C ILE A 63 -0.23 5.29 3.28
N PHE A 64 0.70 5.47 2.35
CA PHE A 64 1.22 6.80 2.04
C PHE A 64 0.31 7.51 1.02
N GLN A 65 -0.33 8.61 1.43
CA GLN A 65 -1.29 9.34 0.58
C GLN A 65 -0.86 10.79 0.30
N HIS A 66 0.15 11.31 1.01
CA HIS A 66 0.65 12.65 0.76
C HIS A 66 1.24 12.78 -0.65
N HIS A 67 0.87 13.85 -1.36
CA HIS A 67 1.27 14.05 -2.75
C HIS A 67 1.73 15.48 -3.00
N ASN A 68 2.91 15.61 -3.60
CA ASN A 68 3.37 16.86 -4.19
C ASN A 68 3.54 16.65 -5.70
N PRO A 69 2.73 17.32 -6.56
CA PRO A 69 2.78 17.13 -8.01
C PRO A 69 4.12 17.52 -8.63
N LYS A 70 4.95 18.30 -7.92
CA LYS A 70 6.29 18.67 -8.36
C LYS A 70 7.29 17.51 -8.24
N ILE A 71 6.96 16.43 -7.52
CA ILE A 71 7.85 15.27 -7.33
C ILE A 71 8.12 14.57 -8.65
N LEU A 72 7.08 14.34 -9.44
CA LEU A 72 7.16 13.62 -10.70
C LEU A 72 7.46 14.54 -11.89
N ALA A 73 7.73 15.83 -11.63
CA ALA A 73 8.04 16.84 -12.64
C ALA A 73 7.08 16.77 -13.85
N GLY A 74 7.60 16.58 -15.07
CA GLY A 74 6.81 16.48 -16.29
C GLY A 74 6.04 15.17 -16.45
N LEU A 75 6.39 14.11 -15.69
CA LEU A 75 5.71 12.82 -15.76
C LEU A 75 4.25 12.91 -15.28
N THR A 76 3.95 13.87 -14.41
CA THR A 76 2.57 14.17 -13.96
C THR A 76 1.60 14.40 -15.12
N LEU A 77 2.05 14.91 -16.27
CA LEU A 77 1.21 15.12 -17.46
C LEU A 77 0.80 13.83 -18.17
N MET A 78 1.58 12.75 -18.00
CA MET A 78 1.30 11.45 -18.61
C MET A 78 0.53 10.52 -17.67
N LEU A 79 0.43 10.87 -16.39
CA LEU A 79 -0.21 10.02 -15.40
C LEU A 79 -1.74 10.17 -15.42
N PRO A 80 -2.48 9.07 -15.24
CA PRO A 80 -3.94 9.09 -15.20
C PRO A 80 -4.51 9.75 -13.93
N MET A 81 -3.67 10.15 -12.97
CA MET A 81 -4.06 10.73 -11.68
C MET A 81 -3.05 11.77 -11.20
N ASN A 82 -3.52 12.62 -10.28
CA ASN A 82 -2.69 13.52 -9.50
C ASN A 82 -2.74 13.12 -8.02
N THR A 83 -2.12 12.00 -7.67
CA THR A 83 -2.06 11.43 -6.30
C THR A 83 -0.69 10.78 -6.08
N ALA A 84 -0.40 10.38 -4.85
CA ALA A 84 0.78 9.59 -4.52
C ALA A 84 0.85 8.35 -5.41
N THR A 85 2.01 8.14 -6.04
CA THR A 85 2.30 6.96 -6.86
C THR A 85 3.34 6.07 -6.17
N HIS A 86 3.53 4.86 -6.70
CA HIS A 86 4.51 3.92 -6.17
C HIS A 86 5.90 4.55 -6.05
N GLY A 87 6.53 4.41 -4.87
CA GLY A 87 7.87 4.91 -4.57
C GLY A 87 7.95 6.41 -4.25
N THR A 88 6.84 7.14 -4.22
CA THR A 88 6.88 8.59 -3.89
C THR A 88 7.23 8.86 -2.43
N GLU A 89 6.95 7.92 -1.53
CA GLU A 89 7.30 7.95 -0.11
C GLU A 89 8.82 8.03 0.12
N ILE A 90 9.62 7.44 -0.77
CA ILE A 90 11.09 7.40 -0.71
C ILE A 90 11.68 8.82 -0.68
N VAL A 91 11.05 9.76 -1.39
CA VAL A 91 11.48 11.17 -1.43
C VAL A 91 11.39 11.82 -0.04
N TYR A 92 10.42 11.42 0.76
CA TYR A 92 10.19 11.97 2.10
C TYR A 92 11.06 11.28 3.16
N ILE A 93 11.45 10.02 2.93
CA ILE A 93 12.34 9.27 3.82
C ILE A 93 13.79 9.73 3.66
N PHE A 94 14.28 9.86 2.42
CA PHE A 94 15.70 10.11 2.14
C PHE A 94 16.05 11.54 1.80
N ASP A 95 15.06 12.43 1.73
CA ASP A 95 15.26 13.81 1.30
C ASP A 95 15.94 13.92 -0.08
N HIS A 96 15.51 13.05 -1.01
CA HIS A 96 16.08 13.02 -2.35
C HIS A 96 15.01 12.75 -3.40
N ASN A 97 15.01 13.53 -4.47
CA ASN A 97 14.10 13.34 -5.59
C ASN A 97 14.88 12.87 -6.83
N MET A 98 14.58 11.65 -7.27
CA MET A 98 15.24 11.00 -8.40
C MET A 98 14.94 11.63 -9.77
N PHE A 99 13.85 12.39 -9.89
CA PHE A 99 13.39 12.97 -11.16
C PHE A 99 13.74 14.46 -11.31
N LYS A 100 13.98 15.16 -10.21
CA LYS A 100 14.20 16.61 -10.21
C LYS A 100 15.10 17.06 -9.07
N VAL A 101 16.27 17.63 -9.39
CA VAL A 101 17.19 18.25 -8.43
C VAL A 101 17.53 19.68 -8.89
N PRO A 102 17.35 20.73 -8.06
CA PRO A 102 16.77 20.70 -6.71
C PRO A 102 15.24 20.55 -6.72
N PHE A 103 14.73 19.75 -5.78
CA PHE A 103 13.29 19.59 -5.56
C PHE A 103 12.80 20.59 -4.52
N HIS A 104 11.79 21.38 -4.88
CA HIS A 104 11.20 22.36 -3.97
C HIS A 104 10.12 21.70 -3.10
N ARG A 105 10.45 21.52 -1.82
CA ARG A 105 9.54 21.06 -0.78
C ARG A 105 8.78 22.22 -0.14
N THR A 106 7.50 22.01 0.08
CA THR A 106 6.63 22.87 0.88
C THR A 106 6.83 22.57 2.36
N LYS A 107 6.32 23.45 3.24
CA LYS A 107 6.32 23.19 4.71
C LYS A 107 5.63 21.87 5.05
N LEU A 108 4.58 21.53 4.30
CA LEU A 108 3.85 20.28 4.47
C LEU A 108 4.72 19.06 4.12
N ASP A 109 5.50 19.13 3.03
CA ASP A 109 6.41 18.04 2.65
C ASP A 109 7.47 17.79 3.73
N HIS A 110 7.98 18.86 4.35
CA HIS A 110 8.90 18.74 5.48
C HIS A 110 8.25 18.10 6.70
N SER A 111 6.99 18.48 7.01
CA SER A 111 6.24 17.88 8.11
C SER A 111 6.03 16.38 7.90
N VAL A 112 5.59 15.98 6.71
CA VAL A 112 5.36 14.56 6.37
C VAL A 112 6.69 13.77 6.35
N GLY A 113 7.78 14.38 5.87
CA GLY A 113 9.11 13.76 5.93
C GLY A 113 9.59 13.54 7.37
N LEU A 114 9.38 14.52 8.25
CA LEU A 114 9.71 14.39 9.67
C LEU A 114 8.86 13.29 10.35
N GLU A 115 7.57 13.23 10.03
CA GLU A 115 6.66 12.19 10.51
C GLU A 115 7.14 10.79 10.07
N MET A 116 7.36 10.57 8.77
CA MET A 116 7.85 9.30 8.22
C MET A 116 9.16 8.86 8.87
N THR A 117 10.14 9.76 8.95
CA THR A 117 11.45 9.45 9.54
C THR A 117 11.36 9.18 11.03
N THR A 118 10.48 9.87 11.76
CA THR A 118 10.27 9.61 13.18
C THR A 118 9.62 8.25 13.41
N LEU A 119 8.58 7.89 12.65
CA LEU A 119 7.93 6.57 12.75
C LEU A 119 8.91 5.42 12.46
N ILE A 120 9.69 5.53 11.38
CA ILE A 120 10.68 4.51 11.01
C ILE A 120 11.78 4.40 12.06
N THR A 121 12.30 5.53 12.54
CA THR A 121 13.37 5.51 13.55
C THR A 121 12.88 5.05 14.92
N ASN A 122 11.65 5.34 15.30
CA ASN A 122 11.01 4.80 16.50
C ASN A 122 10.88 3.29 16.41
N PHE A 123 10.38 2.77 15.28
CA PHE A 123 10.28 1.33 15.07
C PHE A 123 11.67 0.66 15.15
N ALA A 124 12.69 1.26 14.52
CA ALA A 124 14.06 0.74 14.59
C ALA A 124 14.66 0.74 16.02
N LYS A 125 14.32 1.74 16.85
CA LYS A 125 14.84 1.87 18.22
C LYS A 125 14.11 0.98 19.23
N TYR A 126 12.80 0.84 19.09
CA TYR A 126 11.92 0.30 20.14
C TYR A 126 11.08 -0.89 19.70
N GLY A 127 11.07 -1.24 18.41
CA GLY A 127 10.14 -2.22 17.85
C GLY A 127 8.68 -1.73 17.78
N ASN A 128 8.44 -0.44 18.06
CA ASN A 128 7.11 0.17 18.07
C ASN A 128 7.19 1.56 17.41
N PRO A 129 6.39 1.85 16.36
CA PRO A 129 6.48 3.12 15.63
C PRO A 129 6.02 4.34 16.46
N ASN A 130 5.25 4.11 17.52
CA ASN A 130 4.81 5.18 18.42
C ASN A 130 5.96 5.77 19.26
N GLY A 131 7.07 5.04 19.42
CA GLY A 131 8.24 5.47 20.19
C GLY A 131 8.46 4.61 21.43
N ASN A 132 8.99 5.25 22.48
CA ASN A 132 9.27 4.57 23.74
C ASN A 132 7.96 4.35 24.52
N PRO A 133 7.55 3.10 24.81
CA PRO A 133 6.30 2.82 25.52
C PRO A 133 6.29 3.33 26.97
N ILE A 134 7.46 3.65 27.55
CA ILE A 134 7.60 4.18 28.90
C ILE A 134 7.39 5.70 28.94
N LEU A 135 7.53 6.39 27.80
CA LEU A 135 7.42 7.84 27.68
C LEU A 135 6.35 8.23 26.64
N PRO A 136 5.05 7.98 26.90
CA PRO A 136 3.97 8.21 25.94
C PRO A 136 3.81 9.67 25.51
N GLU A 137 4.33 10.63 26.29
CA GLU A 137 4.36 12.05 25.95
C GLU A 137 5.19 12.36 24.69
N THR A 138 5.99 11.40 24.23
CA THR A 138 6.78 11.50 23.00
C THR A 138 6.05 11.04 21.75
N TYR A 139 4.79 10.60 21.88
CA TYR A 139 4.01 10.10 20.74
C TYR A 139 3.68 11.23 19.77
N LEU A 140 3.74 10.91 18.48
CA LEU A 140 3.49 11.87 17.41
C LEU A 140 2.03 12.30 17.29
N TYR A 141 1.11 11.43 17.71
CA TYR A 141 -0.32 11.63 17.56
C TYR A 141 -1.02 11.67 18.92
N ASP A 142 -2.26 12.18 18.90
CA ASP A 142 -3.21 12.08 19.99
C ASP A 142 -3.84 10.67 20.11
N PHE A 143 -3.50 9.77 19.20
CA PHE A 143 -3.90 8.37 19.20
C PHE A 143 -2.67 7.43 19.16
N VAL A 144 -2.88 6.18 19.55
CA VAL A 144 -1.85 5.13 19.42
C VAL A 144 -2.03 4.44 18.07
N TRP A 145 -0.96 4.34 17.28
CA TRP A 145 -0.93 3.47 16.11
C TRP A 145 -0.82 2.01 16.59
N GLU A 146 -1.98 1.42 16.83
CA GLU A 146 -2.11 0.02 17.24
C GLU A 146 -1.66 -0.93 16.13
N PRO A 147 -1.05 -2.08 16.47
CA PRO A 147 -0.70 -3.10 15.49
C PRO A 147 -1.95 -3.69 14.84
N VAL A 148 -1.74 -4.33 13.69
CA VAL A 148 -2.73 -5.17 13.05
C VAL A 148 -3.03 -6.37 13.94
N THR A 149 -4.29 -6.81 13.94
CA THR A 149 -4.77 -7.97 14.71
C THR A 149 -5.72 -8.80 13.85
N SER A 150 -6.08 -10.01 14.29
CA SER A 150 -7.09 -10.83 13.62
C SER A 150 -8.49 -10.18 13.62
N GLU A 151 -8.79 -9.33 14.60
CA GLU A 151 -10.04 -8.55 14.65
C GLU A 151 -9.99 -7.39 13.64
N TYR A 152 -8.82 -6.77 13.48
CA TYR A 152 -8.60 -5.65 12.58
C TYR A 152 -7.47 -5.93 11.57
N PRO A 153 -7.67 -6.91 10.65
CA PRO A 153 -6.62 -7.39 9.74
C PRO A 153 -6.21 -6.34 8.70
N GLN A 154 -7.03 -5.31 8.54
CA GLN A 154 -6.82 -4.22 7.59
C GLN A 154 -6.41 -2.90 8.26
N ARG A 155 -6.12 -2.91 9.57
CA ARG A 155 -5.71 -1.70 10.28
C ARG A 155 -4.47 -1.10 9.66
N HIS A 156 -4.49 0.22 9.43
CA HIS A 156 -3.35 0.94 8.87
C HIS A 156 -3.38 2.43 9.27
N LEU A 157 -2.19 3.02 9.32
CA LEU A 157 -2.02 4.47 9.41
C LEU A 157 -2.06 5.08 8.01
N ILE A 158 -2.97 6.01 7.75
CA ILE A 158 -2.95 6.81 6.53
C ILE A 158 -2.04 8.02 6.78
N ILE A 159 -0.90 8.07 6.11
CA ILE A 159 0.09 9.14 6.22
C ILE A 159 -0.22 10.20 5.16
N SER A 160 -0.63 11.38 5.63
CA SER A 160 -1.08 12.48 4.77
C SER A 160 -0.79 13.83 5.42
N SER A 161 -1.46 14.91 5.00
CA SER A 161 -1.37 16.19 5.70
C SER A 161 -1.94 16.17 7.12
N LYS A 162 -2.87 15.24 7.38
CA LYS A 162 -3.40 14.94 8.70
C LYS A 162 -3.54 13.43 8.80
N SER A 163 -2.58 12.80 9.43
CA SER A 163 -2.54 11.34 9.51
C SER A 163 -3.62 10.81 10.43
N VAL A 164 -4.20 9.68 10.03
CA VAL A 164 -5.34 9.05 10.72
C VAL A 164 -5.15 7.54 10.77
N LEU A 165 -5.47 6.94 11.92
CA LEU A 165 -5.60 5.50 12.02
C LEU A 165 -6.93 5.07 11.43
N ASN A 166 -6.91 4.03 10.61
CA ASN A 166 -8.10 3.45 10.03
C ASN A 166 -8.08 1.94 10.22
N GLU A 167 -9.24 1.34 10.46
CA GLU A 167 -9.38 -0.10 10.74
C GLU A 167 -9.75 -0.90 9.49
N GLU A 168 -10.31 -0.24 8.49
CA GLU A 168 -10.76 -0.87 7.24
C GLU A 168 -10.04 -0.28 6.03
N PHE A 169 -9.54 -1.13 5.14
CA PHE A 169 -8.90 -0.68 3.89
C PHE A 169 -9.89 -0.07 2.90
N GLY A 170 -11.19 -0.35 3.07
CA GLY A 170 -12.25 0.25 2.25
C GLY A 170 -12.25 -0.20 0.79
N LYS A 171 -11.61 -1.33 0.45
CA LYS A 171 -11.67 -1.93 -0.90
C LYS A 171 -12.28 -3.32 -0.92
N PRO A 172 -13.59 -3.43 -1.22
CA PRO A 172 -14.24 -4.72 -1.43
C PRO A 172 -13.64 -5.51 -2.59
N SER A 173 -13.02 -4.84 -3.58
CA SER A 173 -12.37 -5.49 -4.72
C SER A 173 -11.23 -6.40 -4.29
N LEU A 174 -10.40 -5.98 -3.33
CA LEU A 174 -9.27 -6.74 -2.83
C LEU A 174 -9.72 -8.09 -2.23
N VAL A 175 -10.74 -8.06 -1.37
CA VAL A 175 -11.29 -9.28 -0.74
C VAL A 175 -11.90 -10.21 -1.79
N LYS A 176 -12.66 -9.66 -2.73
CA LYS A 176 -13.32 -10.46 -3.79
C LYS A 176 -12.34 -11.02 -4.82
N PHE A 177 -11.24 -10.32 -5.09
CA PHE A 177 -10.23 -10.70 -6.07
C PHE A 177 -9.18 -11.66 -5.49
N SER A 178 -8.94 -11.60 -4.17
CA SER A 178 -7.91 -12.38 -3.47
C SER A 178 -7.90 -13.89 -3.79
N PRO A 179 -9.03 -14.62 -3.78
CA PRO A 179 -9.01 -16.06 -4.05
C PRO A 179 -8.50 -16.42 -5.46
N TYR A 180 -8.76 -15.56 -6.43
CA TYR A 180 -8.33 -15.78 -7.81
C TYR A 180 -6.85 -15.47 -7.99
N TYR A 181 -6.37 -14.40 -7.36
CA TYR A 181 -4.96 -14.06 -7.39
C TYR A 181 -4.11 -15.12 -6.67
N GLN A 182 -4.59 -15.68 -5.56
CA GLN A 182 -3.93 -16.78 -4.87
C GLN A 182 -3.72 -17.99 -5.79
N LYS A 183 -4.75 -18.36 -6.56
CA LYS A 183 -4.66 -19.45 -7.54
C LYS A 183 -3.70 -19.12 -8.68
N LEU A 184 -3.72 -17.88 -9.20
CA LEU A 184 -2.76 -17.43 -10.21
C LEU A 184 -1.33 -17.53 -9.68
N THR A 185 -1.07 -17.05 -8.46
CA THR A 185 0.26 -17.17 -7.85
C THR A 185 0.65 -18.63 -7.64
N GLN A 186 -0.28 -19.50 -7.21
CA GLN A 186 0.00 -20.92 -7.07
C GLN A 186 0.34 -21.57 -8.42
N TYR A 187 -0.41 -21.26 -9.47
CA TYR A 187 -0.10 -21.74 -10.83
C TYR A 187 1.30 -21.33 -11.31
N PHE A 188 1.71 -20.07 -11.09
CA PHE A 188 3.03 -19.59 -11.48
C PHE A 188 4.16 -20.03 -10.54
N CYS A 189 3.86 -20.40 -9.29
CA CYS A 189 4.85 -20.80 -8.28
C CYS A 189 4.97 -22.33 -8.11
N ASP A 190 3.99 -23.11 -8.53
CA ASP A 190 4.02 -24.58 -8.51
C ASP A 190 4.99 -25.14 -9.56
N ASP A 191 5.33 -24.35 -10.59
CA ASP A 191 6.50 -24.58 -11.41
C ASP A 191 7.75 -24.01 -10.71
N LYS A 192 8.77 -24.86 -10.58
CA LYS A 192 10.07 -24.71 -9.90
C LYS A 192 10.93 -23.49 -10.32
N PHE A 193 10.38 -22.28 -10.36
CA PHE A 193 11.07 -21.10 -10.84
C PHE A 193 11.75 -20.31 -9.71
N TRP A 194 11.27 -20.44 -8.46
CA TRP A 194 11.80 -19.68 -7.31
C TRP A 194 12.43 -20.54 -6.20
N ILE A 195 12.28 -21.86 -6.26
CA ILE A 195 12.88 -22.78 -5.29
C ILE A 195 13.86 -23.71 -6.02
N ASN A 196 14.97 -23.15 -6.48
CA ASN A 196 16.21 -23.91 -6.31
C ASN A 196 16.49 -23.87 -4.81
N LYS A 197 16.06 -24.92 -4.10
CA LYS A 197 16.80 -25.34 -2.91
C LYS A 197 18.22 -25.55 -3.42
N SER A 198 19.10 -24.58 -3.18
CA SER A 198 20.52 -24.83 -3.28
C SER A 198 20.83 -25.86 -2.19
N ASP A 199 20.84 -27.12 -2.62
CA ASP A 199 21.75 -28.12 -2.12
C ASP A 199 23.16 -27.51 -2.15
N THR A 200 23.59 -26.95 -1.02
CA THR A 200 24.99 -26.72 -0.71
C THR A 200 25.18 -26.86 0.79
N VAL A 201 25.56 -28.09 1.15
CA VAL A 201 26.49 -28.54 2.22
C VAL A 201 26.47 -27.81 3.56
#